data_AF-A0A7S3F626-F1
#
_entry.id   AF-A0A7S3F626-F1
#
_cell.length_a   1.000
_cell.length_b   1.000
_cell.length_c   1.000
_cell.angle_alpha   90.00
_cell.angle_beta   90.00
_cell.angle_gamma   90.00
#
_symmetry.space_group_name_H-M   'P 1'
#
loop_
_entity.id
_entity.type
_entity.pdbx_description
1 polymer ?
#
loop_
_entity_poly.entity_id
_entity_poly.type
_entity_poly.pdbx_seq_one_letter_code
_entity_poly.pdbx_strand_id
1 'polypeptide(L)'
;LRKLAMGYTYAEGDVQWDATKVRQYPSVVAIGAIAAGLLGVGGGMILGPIFNELEFLPQVSSATSTIMVFFMSSATVGQFVVFGMLDVNYAFFYGATGVAGAIVGTKGAKVLIDRTGRASFLVFFLAAVLLGSGVLMAATGVPAILETGFTGFRPLCGRAGAAARFD
;
A
#
# COMPACT_ATOMS: atom_id res chain seq x y z
N LEU A 1 24.06 14.56 -16.11
CA LEU A 1 25.22 14.96 -16.95
C LEU A 1 25.24 16.46 -17.30
N ARG A 2 24.19 17.04 -17.89
CA ARG A 2 24.15 18.48 -18.27
C ARG A 2 24.25 19.48 -17.10
N LYS A 3 23.88 19.09 -15.87
CA LYS A 3 23.97 19.92 -14.65
C LYS A 3 25.41 20.08 -14.12
N LEU A 4 26.25 19.04 -14.25
CA LEU A 4 27.68 19.07 -13.86
C LEU A 4 28.50 19.99 -14.77
N ALA A 5 28.15 20.07 -16.06
CA ALA A 5 28.80 20.96 -17.02
C ALA A 5 28.54 22.46 -16.76
N MET A 6 27.58 22.81 -15.89
CA MET A 6 27.27 24.19 -15.51
C MET A 6 27.74 24.59 -14.11
N GLY A 7 28.64 23.80 -13.49
CA GLY A 7 29.25 24.13 -12.20
C GLY A 7 28.28 24.09 -11.01
N TYR A 8 27.17 23.36 -11.11
CA TYR A 8 26.19 23.25 -10.04
C TYR A 8 26.73 22.37 -8.90
N THR A 9 26.96 22.96 -7.73
CA THR A 9 27.29 22.22 -6.51
C THR A 9 26.04 21.54 -5.97
N TYR A 10 26.05 20.21 -5.96
CA TYR A 10 24.97 19.41 -5.38
C TYR A 10 24.83 19.72 -3.89
N ALA A 11 23.61 20.05 -3.46
CA ALA A 11 23.29 20.22 -2.05
C ALA A 11 23.22 18.85 -1.35
N GLU A 12 23.35 18.84 -0.02
CA GLU A 12 23.29 17.63 0.78
C GLU A 12 21.89 16.99 0.66
N GLY A 13 21.80 15.78 0.08
CA GLY A 13 20.54 15.08 -0.24
C GLY A 13 20.09 15.16 -1.71
N ASP A 14 20.91 15.71 -2.61
CA ASP A 14 20.56 15.87 -4.03
C ASP A 14 20.98 14.63 -4.86
N VAL A 15 20.01 13.95 -5.47
CA VAL A 15 20.24 12.67 -6.17
C VAL A 15 21.06 12.89 -7.44
N GLN A 16 22.22 12.22 -7.53
CA GLN A 16 22.99 12.16 -8.78
C GLN A 16 22.31 11.21 -9.78
N TRP A 17 21.44 11.79 -10.59
CA TRP A 17 20.73 11.08 -11.66
C TRP A 17 21.69 10.70 -12.80
N ASP A 18 22.05 9.41 -12.82
CA ASP A 18 22.69 8.76 -13.96
C ASP A 18 21.63 8.23 -14.93
N ALA A 19 21.92 8.16 -16.23
CA ALA A 19 21.03 7.59 -17.24
C ALA A 19 20.65 6.14 -16.94
N THR A 20 21.59 5.38 -16.35
CA THR A 20 21.35 3.99 -15.91
C THR A 20 20.39 3.94 -14.73
N LYS A 21 20.56 4.82 -13.74
CA LYS A 21 19.69 4.95 -12.56
C LYS A 21 18.26 5.34 -12.94
N VAL A 22 18.12 6.35 -13.81
CA VAL A 22 16.81 6.81 -14.30
C VAL A 22 16.01 5.70 -14.99
N ARG A 23 16.69 4.74 -15.63
CA ARG A 23 16.01 3.60 -16.26
C ARG A 23 15.74 2.44 -15.28
N GLN A 24 16.68 2.14 -14.41
CA GLN A 24 16.58 0.98 -13.52
C GLN A 24 15.57 1.21 -12.39
N TYR A 25 15.61 2.35 -11.69
CA TYR A 25 14.76 2.58 -10.52
C TYR A 25 13.25 2.50 -10.83
N PRO A 26 12.70 3.14 -11.88
CA PRO A 26 11.27 3.03 -12.19
C PRO A 26 10.86 1.62 -12.56
N SER A 27 11.74 0.86 -13.22
CA SER A 27 11.44 -0.51 -13.65
C SER A 27 11.34 -1.48 -12.47
N VAL A 28 12.25 -1.36 -11.50
CA VAL A 28 12.23 -2.14 -10.26
C VAL A 28 11.00 -1.78 -9.41
N VAL A 29 10.71 -0.48 -9.28
CA VAL A 29 9.51 -0.01 -8.57
C VAL A 29 8.23 -0.51 -9.23
N ALA A 30 8.14 -0.49 -10.56
CA ALA A 30 6.96 -0.95 -11.29
C ALA A 30 6.73 -2.45 -11.08
N ILE A 31 7.76 -3.28 -11.24
CA ILE A 31 7.65 -4.74 -11.04
C ILE A 31 7.32 -5.05 -9.58
N GLY A 32 8.00 -4.39 -8.64
CA GLY A 32 7.72 -4.53 -7.22
C GLY A 32 6.29 -4.12 -6.88
N ALA A 33 5.81 -2.99 -7.41
CA ALA A 33 4.46 -2.49 -7.16
C ALA A 33 3.38 -3.42 -7.72
N ILE A 34 3.60 -4.02 -8.90
CA ILE A 34 2.71 -5.04 -9.45
C ILE A 34 2.64 -6.25 -8.52
N ALA A 35 3.80 -6.78 -8.09
CA ALA A 35 3.85 -7.90 -7.17
C ALA A 35 3.19 -7.57 -5.81
N ALA A 36 3.48 -6.39 -5.25
CA ALA A 36 2.90 -5.93 -3.99
C ALA A 36 1.39 -5.68 -4.08
N GLY A 37 0.90 -5.20 -5.23
CA GLY A 37 -0.51 -5.02 -5.52
C GLY A 37 -1.25 -6.36 -5.59
N LEU A 38 -0.65 -7.36 -6.25
CA LEU A 38 -1.20 -8.72 -6.33
C LEU A 38 -1.25 -9.41 -4.96
N LEU A 39 -0.27 -9.14 -4.10
CA LEU A 39 -0.23 -9.68 -2.74
C LEU A 39 -1.07 -8.88 -1.74
N GLY A 40 -1.61 -7.71 -2.12
CA GLY A 40 -2.41 -6.84 -1.25
C GLY A 40 -1.59 -6.11 -0.18
N VAL A 41 -0.28 -6.01 -0.37
CA VAL A 41 0.69 -5.63 0.67
C VAL A 41 0.90 -4.10 0.77
N GLY A 42 0.48 -3.34 -0.25
CA GLY A 42 0.67 -1.89 -0.31
C GLY A 42 2.13 -1.52 -0.62
N GLY A 43 2.36 -0.68 -1.65
CA GLY A 43 3.70 -0.41 -2.20
C GLY A 43 4.73 0.22 -1.26
N GLY A 44 4.36 0.59 -0.03
CA GLY A 44 5.22 1.26 0.95
C GLY A 44 6.44 0.43 1.40
N MET A 45 6.36 -0.90 1.36
CA MET A 45 7.50 -1.76 1.73
C MET A 45 8.65 -1.74 0.71
N ILE A 46 8.37 -1.36 -0.54
CA ILE A 46 9.39 -1.26 -1.60
C ILE A 46 10.04 0.12 -1.60
N LEU A 47 9.27 1.15 -1.24
CA LEU A 47 9.75 2.53 -1.13
C LEU A 47 10.80 2.69 -0.01
N GLY A 48 10.68 1.95 1.10
CA GLY A 48 11.63 1.99 2.22
C GLY A 48 13.10 1.77 1.83
N PRO A 49 13.48 0.60 1.27
CA PRO A 49 14.86 0.32 0.88
C PRO A 49 15.35 1.22 -0.27
N ILE A 50 14.48 1.58 -1.21
CA ILE A 50 14.84 2.44 -2.35
C ILE A 50 15.16 3.87 -1.90
N PHE A 51 14.45 4.42 -0.91
CA PHE A 51 14.75 5.75 -0.37
C PHE A 51 16.06 5.79 0.42
N ASN A 52 16.44 4.67 1.05
CA ASN A 52 17.73 4.55 1.73
C ASN A 52 18.91 4.48 0.74
N GLU A 53 18.72 3.84 -0.42
CA GLU A 53 19.73 3.79 -1.49
C GLU A 53 19.87 5.09 -2.29
N LEU A 54 18.83 5.94 -2.28
CA LEU A 54 18.82 7.21 -3.01
C LEU A 54 19.24 8.42 -2.16
N GLU A 55 19.64 8.23 -0.90
CA GLU A 55 20.04 9.31 0.03
C GLU A 55 19.04 10.47 0.09
N PHE A 56 17.75 10.18 -0.09
CA PHE A 56 16.71 11.19 -0.06
C PHE A 56 16.56 11.77 1.34
N LEU A 57 16.33 13.09 1.45
CA LEU A 57 15.91 13.69 2.72
C LEU A 57 14.70 12.90 3.27
N PRO A 58 14.79 12.30 4.47
CA PRO A 58 13.74 11.42 5.00
C PRO A 58 12.41 12.17 5.18
N GLN A 59 12.47 13.49 5.34
CA GLN A 59 11.30 14.37 5.41
C GLN A 59 10.50 14.42 4.09
N VAL A 60 11.18 14.47 2.95
CA VAL A 60 10.54 14.55 1.62
C VAL A 60 10.02 13.18 1.18
N SER A 61 10.78 12.13 1.46
CA SER A 61 10.38 10.74 1.22
C SER A 61 9.11 10.36 2.00
N SER A 62 9.04 10.72 3.28
CA SER A 62 7.87 10.48 4.12
C SER A 62 6.64 11.24 3.64
N ALA A 63 6.79 12.52 3.25
CA ALA A 63 5.71 13.32 2.70
C ALA A 63 5.18 12.72 1.39
N THR A 64 6.08 12.33 0.48
CA THR A 64 5.74 11.72 -0.82
C THR A 64 4.97 10.42 -0.63
N SER A 65 5.44 9.55 0.27
CA SER A 65 4.78 8.27 0.57
C SER A 65 3.36 8.47 1.10
N THR A 66 3.16 9.47 1.97
CA THR A 66 1.84 9.79 2.53
C THR A 66 0.89 10.30 1.45
N ILE A 67 1.37 11.17 0.56
CA ILE A 67 0.59 11.68 -0.59
C ILE A 67 0.23 10.54 -1.54
N MET A 68 1.14 9.61 -1.81
CA MET A 68 0.86 8.43 -2.65
C MET A 68 -0.24 7.56 -2.05
N VAL A 69 -0.19 7.28 -0.74
CA VAL A 69 -1.22 6.49 -0.06
C VAL A 69 -2.57 7.21 -0.06
N PHE A 70 -2.58 8.53 0.14
CA PHE A 70 -3.80 9.34 0.05
C PHE A 70 -4.42 9.29 -1.35
N PHE A 71 -3.59 9.44 -2.39
CA PHE A 71 -4.07 9.37 -3.77
C PHE A 71 -4.57 7.96 -4.13
N MET A 72 -3.83 6.91 -3.75
CA MET A 72 -4.24 5.52 -4.02
C MET A 72 -5.56 5.18 -3.31
N SER A 73 -5.72 5.56 -2.05
CA SER A 73 -6.98 5.33 -1.33
C SER A 73 -8.15 6.07 -1.97
N SER A 74 -7.96 7.33 -2.39
CA SER A 74 -8.98 8.08 -3.13
C SER A 74 -9.33 7.40 -4.47
N ALA A 75 -8.34 6.89 -5.20
CA ALA A 75 -8.56 6.18 -6.46
C ALA A 75 -9.34 4.88 -6.23
N THR A 76 -8.98 4.10 -5.21
CA THR A 76 -9.68 2.86 -4.85
C THR A 76 -11.13 3.11 -4.43
N VAL A 77 -11.41 4.16 -3.65
CA VAL A 77 -12.79 4.56 -3.35
C VAL A 77 -13.54 4.92 -4.62
N GLY A 78 -12.91 5.69 -5.52
CA GLY A 78 -13.49 6.01 -6.82
C GLY A 78 -13.84 4.77 -7.64
N GLN A 79 -12.96 3.77 -7.66
CA GLN A 79 -13.23 2.49 -8.31
C GLN A 79 -14.45 1.78 -7.70
N PHE A 80 -14.55 1.70 -6.37
CA PHE A 80 -15.70 1.07 -5.70
C PHE A 80 -17.02 1.81 -5.94
N VAL A 81 -16.99 3.13 -6.04
CA VAL A 81 -18.16 3.94 -6.41
C VAL A 81 -18.61 3.64 -7.84
N VAL A 82 -17.69 3.54 -8.80
CA VAL A 82 -18.00 3.18 -10.20
C VAL A 82 -18.61 1.78 -10.31
N PHE A 83 -18.15 0.82 -9.50
CA PHE A 83 -18.72 -0.53 -9.46
C PHE A 83 -20.08 -0.62 -8.75
N GLY A 84 -20.55 0.46 -8.10
CA GLY A 84 -21.86 0.52 -7.44
C GLY A 84 -22.02 -0.45 -6.25
N MET A 85 -20.92 -0.96 -5.70
CA MET A 85 -20.94 -1.89 -4.55
C MET A 85 -20.91 -1.16 -3.19
N LEU A 86 -20.88 0.18 -3.21
CA LEU A 86 -20.61 0.98 -2.02
C LEU A 86 -21.87 1.72 -1.56
N ASP A 87 -22.45 1.29 -0.44
CA ASP A 87 -23.44 2.07 0.29
C ASP A 87 -22.73 3.23 1.00
N VAL A 88 -23.21 4.46 0.77
CA VAL A 88 -22.58 5.70 1.24
C VAL A 88 -22.51 5.76 2.78
N ASN A 89 -23.49 5.18 3.47
CA ASN A 89 -23.53 5.18 4.94
C ASN A 89 -22.44 4.28 5.53
N TYR A 90 -22.28 3.09 4.97
CA TYR A 90 -21.23 2.16 5.38
C TYR A 90 -19.84 2.68 5.00
N ALA A 91 -19.70 3.30 3.83
CA ALA A 91 -18.45 3.92 3.40
C ALA A 91 -17.95 4.97 4.41
N PHE A 92 -18.85 5.82 4.90
CA PHE A 92 -18.48 6.85 5.87
C PHE A 92 -18.11 6.25 7.23
N PHE A 93 -18.85 5.24 7.70
CA PHE A 93 -18.56 4.57 8.97
C PHE A 93 -17.21 3.83 8.95
N TYR A 94 -16.96 3.04 7.90
CA TYR A 94 -15.67 2.34 7.73
C TYR A 94 -14.52 3.30 7.42
N GLY A 95 -14.80 4.39 6.70
CA GLY A 95 -13.83 5.46 6.47
C GLY A 95 -13.41 6.15 7.77
N ALA A 96 -14.37 6.55 8.60
CA ALA A 96 -14.10 7.22 9.88
C ALA A 96 -13.34 6.32 10.87
N THR A 97 -13.74 5.04 10.98
CA THR A 97 -13.04 4.06 11.81
C THR A 97 -11.63 3.77 11.29
N GLY A 98 -11.44 3.71 9.97
CA GLY A 98 -10.12 3.58 9.34
C GLY A 98 -9.21 4.77 9.61
N VAL A 99 -9.72 6.00 9.54
CA VAL A 99 -8.96 7.23 9.86
C VAL A 99 -8.56 7.23 11.34
N ALA A 100 -9.50 6.91 12.25
CA ALA A 100 -9.20 6.81 13.67
C ALA A 100 -8.12 5.74 13.95
N GLY A 101 -8.25 4.57 13.33
CA GLY A 101 -7.28 3.49 13.42
C GLY A 101 -5.90 3.89 12.87
N ALA A 102 -5.85 4.60 11.75
CA ALA A 102 -4.59 5.09 11.16
C ALA A 102 -3.89 6.12 12.07
N ILE A 103 -4.63 7.04 12.68
CA ILE A 103 -4.08 8.02 13.63
C ILE A 103 -3.51 7.32 14.86
N VAL A 104 -4.26 6.38 15.44
CA VAL A 104 -3.82 5.62 16.62
C VAL A 104 -2.63 4.73 16.27
N GLY A 105 -2.68 4.03 15.13
CA GLY A 105 -1.62 3.14 14.66
C GLY A 105 -0.33 3.87 14.35
N THR A 106 -0.37 5.03 13.67
CA THR A 106 0.83 5.81 13.37
C THR A 106 1.44 6.46 14.61
N LYS A 107 0.62 6.96 15.54
CA LYS A 107 1.11 7.45 16.85
C LYS A 107 1.71 6.30 17.67
N GLY A 108 1.02 5.17 17.74
CA GLY A 108 1.47 3.98 18.46
C GLY A 108 2.77 3.44 17.88
N ALA A 109 2.90 3.37 16.55
CA ALA A 109 4.11 2.93 15.88
C ALA A 109 5.31 3.84 16.21
N LYS A 110 5.13 5.17 16.20
CA LYS A 110 6.20 6.11 16.59
C LYS A 110 6.64 5.89 18.04
N VAL A 111 5.69 5.85 18.98
CA VAL A 111 5.99 5.60 20.41
C VAL A 111 6.66 4.25 20.62
N LEU A 112 6.24 3.22 19.88
CA LEU A 112 6.80 1.89 19.96
C LEU A 112 8.23 1.84 19.40
N ILE A 113 8.50 2.56 18.30
CA ILE A 113 9.86 2.68 17.76
C ILE A 113 10.78 3.36 18.77
N ASP A 114 10.34 4.48 19.36
CA ASP A 114 11.13 5.25 20.34
C ASP A 114 11.41 4.45 21.62
N ARG A 115 10.47 3.58 22.05
CA ARG A 115 10.63 2.71 23.22
C ARG A 115 11.53 1.50 22.97
N THR A 116 11.52 0.94 21.77
CA THR A 116 12.11 -0.39 21.50
C THR A 116 13.43 -0.32 20.73
N GLY A 117 13.70 0.79 20.03
CA GLY A 117 14.97 1.04 19.31
C GLY A 117 15.28 0.06 18.16
N ARG A 118 14.38 -0.87 17.83
CA ARG A 118 14.57 -1.90 16.79
C ARG A 118 13.35 -2.03 15.87
N ALA A 119 13.54 -1.76 14.58
CA ALA A 119 12.49 -1.81 13.56
C ALA A 119 11.90 -3.22 13.31
N SER A 120 12.58 -4.28 13.77
CA SER A 120 12.18 -5.68 13.56
C SER A 120 10.82 -6.03 14.17
N PHE A 121 10.44 -5.40 15.28
CA PHE A 121 9.17 -5.70 15.97
C PHE A 121 7.95 -5.25 15.15
N LEU A 122 8.08 -4.15 14.38
CA LEU A 122 7.04 -3.66 13.48
C LEU A 122 6.78 -4.67 12.35
N VAL A 123 7.85 -5.22 11.77
CA VAL A 123 7.76 -6.23 10.69
C VAL A 123 7.11 -7.51 11.21
N PHE A 124 7.46 -7.94 12.43
CA PHE A 124 6.84 -9.10 13.05
C PHE A 124 5.35 -8.90 13.31
N PHE A 125 4.95 -7.72 13.80
CA PHE A 125 3.54 -7.38 14.00
C PHE A 125 2.75 -7.36 12.68
N LEU A 126 3.29 -6.73 11.63
CA LEU A 126 2.68 -6.73 10.30
C LEU A 126 2.55 -8.15 9.74
N ALA A 127 3.60 -8.97 9.87
CA ALA A 127 3.56 -10.37 9.46
C ALA A 127 2.49 -11.16 10.22
N ALA A 128 2.35 -10.95 11.53
CA ALA A 128 1.32 -11.59 12.34
C ALA A 128 -0.10 -11.20 11.90
N VAL A 129 -0.35 -9.92 11.60
CA VAL A 129 -1.65 -9.44 11.10
C VAL A 129 -1.96 -10.03 9.72
N LEU A 130 -0.97 -10.11 8.82
CA LEU A 130 -1.13 -10.71 7.49
C LEU A 130 -1.42 -12.21 7.60
N LEU A 131 -0.68 -12.94 8.44
CA LEU A 131 -0.91 -14.37 8.69
C LEU A 131 -2.28 -14.60 9.31
N GLY A 132 -2.66 -13.81 10.32
CA GLY A 132 -3.98 -13.88 10.93
C GLY A 132 -5.09 -13.68 9.90
N SER A 133 -4.98 -12.63 9.08
CA SER A 133 -5.94 -12.35 8.00
C SER A 133 -6.02 -13.50 6.99
N GLY A 134 -4.88 -14.05 6.58
CA GLY A 134 -4.81 -15.19 5.68
C GLY A 134 -5.45 -16.45 6.26
N VAL A 135 -5.24 -16.73 7.55
CA VAL A 135 -5.85 -17.87 8.24
C VAL A 135 -7.37 -17.69 8.35
N LEU A 136 -7.86 -16.50 8.70
CA LEU A 136 -9.29 -16.20 8.75
C LEU A 136 -9.96 -16.35 7.37
N MET A 137 -9.33 -15.84 6.32
CA MET A 137 -9.78 -16.01 4.94
C MET A 137 -9.76 -17.48 4.51
N ALA A 138 -8.74 -18.25 4.88
CA ALA A 138 -8.68 -19.69 4.60
C ALA A 138 -9.77 -20.46 5.36
N ALA A 139 -9.97 -20.14 6.65
CA ALA A 139 -10.96 -20.82 7.49
C ALA A 139 -12.40 -20.60 7.01
N THR A 140 -12.71 -19.41 6.47
CA THR A 140 -14.05 -19.07 5.94
C THR A 140 -14.19 -19.43 4.45
N GLY A 141 -13.11 -19.35 3.67
CA GLY A 141 -13.10 -19.63 2.24
C GLY A 141 -13.08 -21.11 1.90
N VAL A 142 -12.33 -21.94 2.63
CA VAL A 142 -12.25 -23.39 2.39
C VAL A 142 -13.62 -24.09 2.49
N PRO A 143 -14.44 -23.90 3.53
CA PRO A 143 -15.76 -24.52 3.58
C PRO A 143 -16.68 -23.98 2.47
N ALA A 144 -16.60 -22.69 2.15
CA ALA A 144 -17.39 -22.09 1.06
C ALA A 144 -17.03 -22.70 -0.31
N ILE A 145 -15.75 -22.95 -0.59
CA ILE A 145 -15.28 -23.56 -1.85
C ILE A 145 -15.71 -25.03 -1.95
N LEU A 146 -15.72 -25.76 -0.83
CA LEU A 146 -16.15 -27.17 -0.79
C LEU A 146 -17.66 -27.31 -1.04
N GLU A 147 -18.48 -26.38 -0.55
CA GLU A 147 -19.93 -26.41 -0.75
C GLU A 147 -20.39 -25.89 -2.12
N THR A 148 -19.76 -24.84 -2.64
CA THR A 148 -20.20 -24.17 -3.89
C THR A 148 -19.43 -24.61 -5.15
N GLY A 149 -18.37 -25.39 -4.99
CA GLY A 149 -17.44 -25.73 -6.07
C GLY A 149 -16.62 -24.52 -6.53
N PHE A 150 -15.59 -24.74 -7.35
CA PHE A 150 -14.73 -23.67 -7.86
C PHE A 150 -15.51 -22.82 -8.88
N THR A 151 -16.29 -21.85 -8.39
CA THR A 151 -16.96 -20.87 -9.24
C THR A 151 -15.87 -20.01 -9.87
N GLY A 152 -15.59 -20.27 -11.16
CA GLY A 152 -14.55 -19.58 -11.91
C GLY A 152 -14.69 -18.06 -11.87
N PHE A 153 -13.59 -17.36 -12.16
CA PHE A 153 -13.48 -15.91 -12.10
C PHE A 153 -14.74 -15.21 -12.60
N ARG A 154 -15.42 -14.50 -11.69
CA ARG A 154 -16.61 -13.72 -12.04
C ARG A 154 -16.23 -12.76 -13.17
N PRO A 155 -16.99 -12.69 -14.28
CA PRO A 155 -16.64 -11.81 -15.38
C PRO A 155 -16.56 -10.38 -14.86
N LEU A 156 -15.46 -9.69 -15.19
CA LEU A 156 -15.20 -8.29 -14.80
C LEU A 156 -16.30 -7.32 -15.28
N CYS A 157 -17.13 -7.75 -16.23
CA CYS A 157 -18.29 -7.02 -16.77
C CYS A 157 -19.66 -7.50 -16.24
N GLY A 158 -19.71 -8.46 -15.30
CA GLY A 158 -20.95 -8.84 -14.63
C GLY A 158 -21.24 -7.87 -13.48
N ARG A 159 -22.33 -7.10 -13.57
CA ARG A 159 -22.85 -6.21 -12.51
C ARG A 159 -22.62 -6.81 -11.12
N ALA A 160 -21.60 -6.30 -10.42
CA ALA A 160 -21.28 -6.71 -9.06
C ALA A 160 -22.38 -6.34 -8.05
N GLY A 161 -23.34 -5.49 -8.44
CA GLY A 161 -24.48 -5.04 -7.64
C GLY A 161 -25.65 -6.02 -7.51
N ALA A 162 -25.63 -7.23 -8.10
CA ALA A 162 -26.76 -8.17 -8.00
C ALA A 162 -26.66 -9.19 -6.85
N ALA A 163 -25.51 -9.29 -6.16
CA ALA A 163 -25.29 -10.29 -5.11
C ALA A 163 -25.35 -9.74 -3.67
N ALA A 164 -25.56 -8.43 -3.49
CA ALA A 164 -25.77 -7.81 -2.17
C ALA A 164 -27.25 -7.76 -1.75
N ARG A 165 -28.15 -8.41 -2.51
CA ARG A 165 -29.54 -8.62 -2.13
C ARG A 165 -29.73 -10.10 -1.80
N PHE A 166 -29.33 -10.49 -0.61
CA PHE A 166 -29.90 -11.63 0.08
C PHE A 166 -30.16 -11.19 1.53
N ASP A 167 -31.44 -11.27 1.88
CA ASP A 167 -31.94 -11.34 3.26
C ASP A 167 -31.19 -12.38 4.09
#